data_AF-A0A5J4QHL1-F1
#
_entry.id   AF-A0A5J4QHL1-F1
#
_cell.length_a   1.000
_cell.length_b   1.000
_cell.length_c   1.000
_cell.angle_alpha   90.00
_cell.angle_beta   90.00
_cell.angle_gamma   90.00
#
_symmetry.space_group_name_H-M   'P 1'
#
loop_
_entity.id
_entity.type
_entity.pdbx_description
1 polymer ?
#
loop_
_entity_poly.entity_id
_entity_poly.type
_entity_poly.pdbx_seq_one_letter_code
_entity_poly.pdbx_strand_id
1 'polypeptide(L)'
;VSATKDFNSINEYPSIKDAVVEIWDNVGNRQILPFNVDSDKYVATNLALRGVERKTYNLSVKYQGKEYLAESIMLPLVKIDSLTLSKLTLLDYPCPMIHFTSPIDMKKGGYKCTIYINDKVLTNDTFISADYLAGKPIHLILPIFFEEEEEDRKDTSIKQGDNITVEMQCLDADLYKFFWSLDRTNNRMSNPINNIKGGALGYFGAYSWTQKKVTVE
;
A
#
# COMPACT_ATOMS: atom_id res chain seq x y z
N VAL A 1 36.52 4.41 10.56
CA VAL A 1 36.67 5.09 9.26
C VAL A 1 35.28 5.32 8.71
N SER A 2 34.83 6.57 8.70
CA SER A 2 33.51 6.96 8.19
C SER A 2 33.63 7.13 6.68
N ALA A 3 32.90 6.33 5.91
CA ALA A 3 32.81 6.49 4.46
C ALA A 3 31.49 7.22 4.14
N THR A 4 31.56 8.53 3.91
CA THR A 4 30.44 9.31 3.39
C THR A 4 30.35 9.11 1.87
N LYS A 5 29.15 8.76 1.39
CA LYS A 5 28.82 8.55 -0.02
C LYS A 5 28.37 9.87 -0.66
N ASP A 6 28.57 10.03 -1.96
CA ASP A 6 28.17 11.23 -2.71
C ASP A 6 26.65 11.46 -2.67
N PHE A 7 26.24 12.72 -2.53
CA PHE A 7 24.84 13.16 -2.44
C PHE A 7 23.99 12.74 -3.65
N ASN A 8 24.63 12.62 -4.82
CA ASN A 8 24.00 12.21 -6.08
C ASN A 8 24.23 10.73 -6.43
N SER A 9 24.83 9.94 -5.53
CA SER A 9 24.98 8.52 -5.78
C SER A 9 23.61 7.85 -5.74
N ILE A 10 23.30 7.04 -6.74
CA ILE A 10 22.11 6.18 -6.70
C ILE A 10 22.22 5.36 -5.41
N ASN A 11 21.16 5.43 -4.59
CA ASN A 11 21.00 4.60 -3.42
C ASN A 11 20.70 3.15 -3.86
N GLU A 12 21.66 2.52 -4.51
CA GLU A 12 21.65 1.09 -4.74
C GLU A 12 22.04 0.42 -3.42
N TYR A 13 21.06 -0.21 -2.80
CA TYR A 13 21.26 -1.11 -1.68
C TYR A 13 21.37 -2.52 -2.24
N PRO A 14 22.54 -3.19 -2.14
CA PRO A 14 22.66 -4.55 -2.63
C PRO A 14 21.73 -5.47 -1.85
N SER A 15 21.08 -6.40 -2.54
CA SER A 15 20.18 -7.37 -1.94
C SER A 15 20.92 -8.28 -0.95
N ILE A 16 20.31 -8.48 0.21
CA ILE A 16 20.81 -9.37 1.26
C ILE A 16 20.37 -10.80 0.94
N LYS A 17 21.30 -11.70 0.60
CA LYS A 17 21.00 -13.05 0.07
C LYS A 17 21.16 -14.18 1.10
N ASP A 18 21.71 -13.85 2.26
CA ASP A 18 22.10 -14.78 3.35
C ASP A 18 21.34 -14.49 4.66
N ALA A 19 20.21 -13.79 4.59
CA ALA A 19 19.32 -13.63 5.74
C ALA A 19 18.42 -14.86 5.91
N VAL A 20 18.05 -15.14 7.16
CA VAL A 20 16.97 -16.11 7.46
C VAL A 20 15.68 -15.31 7.63
N VAL A 21 14.80 -15.40 6.63
CA VAL A 21 13.50 -14.72 6.62
C VAL A 21 12.41 -15.73 6.95
N GLU A 22 11.68 -15.52 8.04
CA GLU A 22 10.58 -16.37 8.47
C GLU A 22 9.29 -15.56 8.61
N ILE A 23 8.19 -16.13 8.14
CA ILE A 23 6.84 -15.62 8.35
C ILE A 23 5.95 -16.69 8.99
N TRP A 24 5.03 -16.28 9.87
CA TRP A 24 4.06 -17.19 10.49
C TRP A 24 2.75 -16.49 10.80
N ASP A 25 1.67 -17.27 10.90
CA ASP A 25 0.37 -16.81 11.35
C ASP A 25 0.06 -17.24 12.79
N ASN A 26 -0.99 -16.67 13.36
CA ASN A 26 -1.44 -16.96 14.73
C ASN A 26 -2.20 -18.29 14.89
N VAL A 27 -2.30 -19.12 13.85
CA VAL A 27 -2.94 -20.45 13.91
C VAL A 27 -1.95 -21.60 13.65
N GLY A 28 -0.65 -21.30 13.61
CA GLY A 28 0.43 -22.28 13.59
C GLY A 28 1.05 -22.54 12.22
N ASN A 29 0.59 -21.87 11.15
CA ASN A 29 1.27 -21.95 9.86
C ASN A 29 2.56 -21.12 9.93
N ARG A 30 3.66 -21.66 9.44
CA ARG A 30 4.96 -20.98 9.41
C ARG A 30 5.78 -21.39 8.20
N GLN A 31 6.64 -20.50 7.74
CA GLN A 31 7.53 -20.75 6.63
C GLN A 31 8.80 -19.89 6.72
N ILE A 32 9.95 -20.53 6.53
CA ILE A 32 11.18 -19.84 6.14
C ILE A 32 11.13 -19.60 4.63
N LEU A 33 11.23 -18.34 4.21
CA LEU A 33 11.22 -17.93 2.82
C LEU A 33 12.57 -18.24 2.19
N PRO A 34 12.66 -19.06 1.13
CA PRO A 34 13.88 -19.18 0.35
C PRO A 34 14.16 -17.90 -0.45
N PHE A 35 15.44 -17.57 -0.61
CA PHE A 35 15.88 -16.55 -1.55
C PHE A 35 15.73 -17.07 -3.00
N ASN A 36 15.01 -16.33 -3.83
CA ASN A 36 14.81 -16.61 -5.23
C ASN A 36 15.73 -15.71 -6.07
N VAL A 37 16.66 -16.31 -6.80
CA VAL A 37 17.70 -15.60 -7.58
C VAL A 37 17.14 -14.85 -8.78
N ASP A 38 16.06 -15.35 -9.40
CA ASP A 38 15.48 -14.77 -10.61
C ASP A 38 14.73 -13.46 -10.31
N SER A 39 14.11 -13.39 -9.12
CA SER A 39 13.38 -12.21 -8.65
C SER A 39 14.15 -11.32 -7.67
N ASP A 40 15.36 -11.75 -7.27
CA ASP A 40 16.24 -11.11 -6.29
C ASP A 40 15.53 -10.81 -4.94
N LYS A 41 14.63 -11.73 -4.52
CA LYS A 41 13.74 -11.57 -3.35
C LYS A 41 13.57 -12.86 -2.56
N TYR A 42 13.18 -12.75 -1.29
CA TYR A 42 12.66 -13.88 -0.52
C TYR A 42 11.19 -14.12 -0.86
N VAL A 43 10.84 -15.34 -1.23
CA VAL A 43 9.51 -15.65 -1.77
C VAL A 43 8.88 -16.83 -1.03
N ALA A 44 7.60 -16.69 -0.69
CA ALA A 44 6.82 -17.78 -0.11
C ALA A 44 6.58 -18.88 -1.14
N THR A 45 6.87 -20.12 -0.75
CA THR A 45 6.62 -21.33 -1.54
C THR A 45 5.45 -22.17 -1.00
N ASN A 46 4.99 -21.90 0.23
CA ASN A 46 3.86 -22.57 0.84
C ASN A 46 2.62 -21.66 0.83
N LEU A 47 1.56 -22.10 0.18
CA LEU A 47 0.28 -21.38 0.12
C LEU A 47 -0.51 -21.41 1.43
N ALA A 48 -0.09 -22.18 2.44
CA ALA A 48 -0.72 -22.20 3.76
C ALA A 48 -0.70 -20.83 4.47
N LEU A 49 0.22 -19.93 4.07
CA LEU A 49 0.30 -18.55 4.55
C LEU A 49 -0.38 -17.54 3.61
N ARG A 50 -1.24 -17.99 2.69
CA ARG A 50 -2.13 -17.08 1.96
C ARG A 50 -2.92 -16.25 2.97
N GLY A 51 -3.06 -14.95 2.68
CA GLY A 51 -3.81 -14.01 3.51
C GLY A 51 -5.23 -14.50 3.80
N VAL A 52 -5.60 -14.56 5.09
CA VAL A 52 -6.94 -14.84 5.59
C VAL A 52 -7.33 -13.71 6.55
N GLU A 53 -8.53 -13.18 6.37
CA GLU A 53 -9.07 -12.14 7.23
C GLU A 53 -9.02 -12.53 8.71
N ARG A 54 -8.82 -11.53 9.58
CA ARG A 54 -8.78 -11.63 11.04
C ARG A 54 -7.62 -12.48 11.58
N LYS A 55 -6.65 -12.86 10.74
CA LYS A 55 -5.40 -13.46 11.19
C LYS A 55 -4.32 -12.41 11.41
N THR A 56 -3.46 -12.70 12.38
CA THR A 56 -2.23 -11.96 12.64
C THR A 56 -1.08 -12.69 11.98
N TYR A 57 -0.28 -11.98 11.21
CA TYR A 57 0.93 -12.44 10.57
C TYR A 57 2.13 -11.77 11.22
N ASN A 58 3.23 -12.51 11.28
CA ASN A 58 4.47 -12.06 11.87
C ASN A 58 5.64 -12.27 10.89
N LEU A 59 6.66 -11.45 11.04
CA LEU A 59 7.92 -11.51 10.30
C LEU A 59 9.09 -11.55 11.29
N SER A 60 10.05 -12.42 11.01
CA SER A 60 11.39 -12.41 11.58
C SER A 60 12.42 -12.42 10.47
N VAL A 61 13.33 -11.46 10.47
CA VAL A 61 14.52 -11.46 9.61
C VAL A 61 15.76 -11.51 10.48
N LYS A 62 16.57 -12.56 10.33
CA LYS A 62 17.87 -12.68 11.01
C LYS A 62 18.99 -12.47 10.02
N TYR A 63 19.87 -11.51 10.31
CA TYR A 63 20.99 -11.16 9.45
C TYR A 63 22.14 -10.60 10.29
N GLN A 64 23.36 -11.11 10.08
CA GLN A 64 24.58 -10.68 10.78
C GLN A 64 24.43 -10.57 12.32
N GLY A 65 23.76 -11.54 12.93
CA GLY A 65 23.54 -11.58 14.38
C GLY A 65 22.50 -10.58 14.91
N LYS A 66 21.82 -9.84 14.03
CA LYS A 66 20.65 -9.00 14.36
C LYS A 66 19.36 -9.70 13.97
N GLU A 67 18.30 -9.36 14.69
CA GLU A 67 16.95 -9.84 14.44
C GLU A 67 16.01 -8.64 14.26
N TYR A 68 15.19 -8.70 13.21
CA TYR A 68 14.19 -7.69 12.89
C TYR A 68 12.82 -8.34 12.95
N LEU A 69 11.91 -7.74 13.70
CA LEU A 69 10.60 -8.30 14.00
C LEU A 69 9.50 -7.34 13.58
N ALA A 70 8.46 -7.84 12.95
CA ALA A 70 7.27 -7.07 12.62
C ALA A 70 6.02 -7.93 12.71
N GLU A 71 4.87 -7.29 12.91
CA GLU A 71 3.55 -7.93 12.99
C GLU A 71 2.56 -7.09 12.18
N SER A 72 1.57 -7.76 11.56
CA SER A 72 0.45 -7.12 10.90
C SER A 72 -0.81 -8.00 10.95
N ILE A 73 -1.98 -7.38 10.99
CA ILE A 73 -3.27 -8.06 11.03
C ILE A 73 -3.98 -7.85 9.69
N MET A 74 -4.38 -8.93 9.02
CA MET A 74 -5.21 -8.81 7.83
C MET A 74 -6.65 -8.50 8.24
N LEU A 75 -7.05 -7.23 8.11
CA LEU A 75 -8.41 -6.81 8.45
C LEU A 75 -9.46 -7.46 7.53
N PRO A 76 -10.74 -7.52 7.96
CA PRO A 76 -11.84 -7.95 7.10
C PRO A 76 -11.98 -7.10 5.86
N LEU A 77 -12.38 -7.72 4.74
CA LEU A 77 -12.63 -7.01 3.51
C LEU A 77 -13.79 -6.02 3.63
N VAL A 78 -13.53 -4.77 3.25
CA VAL A 78 -14.57 -3.76 3.02
C VAL A 78 -14.83 -3.66 1.53
N LYS A 79 -16.09 -3.85 1.12
CA LYS A 79 -16.50 -3.80 -0.28
C LYS A 79 -16.71 -2.35 -0.74
N ILE A 80 -16.42 -2.09 -2.02
CA ILE A 80 -16.84 -0.85 -2.67
C ILE A 80 -18.30 -1.01 -3.12
N ASP A 81 -19.18 -0.21 -2.53
CA ASP A 81 -20.62 -0.21 -2.82
C ASP A 81 -20.88 0.30 -4.24
N SER A 82 -20.22 1.38 -4.65
CA SER A 82 -20.24 1.91 -6.02
C SER A 82 -19.03 2.81 -6.30
N LEU A 83 -18.77 3.02 -7.60
CA LEU A 83 -17.77 3.95 -8.09
C LEU A 83 -18.46 4.82 -9.15
N THR A 84 -18.48 6.13 -8.93
CA THR A 84 -19.12 7.08 -9.84
C THR A 84 -18.09 8.10 -10.32
N LEU A 85 -18.47 8.97 -11.26
CA LEU A 85 -17.65 10.05 -11.77
C LEU A 85 -18.19 11.38 -11.26
N SER A 86 -17.31 12.22 -10.72
CA SER A 86 -17.64 13.54 -10.21
C SER A 86 -16.80 14.60 -10.89
N LYS A 87 -17.43 15.67 -11.37
CA LYS A 87 -16.74 16.84 -11.92
C LYS A 87 -16.23 17.72 -10.77
N LEU A 88 -14.97 18.12 -10.83
CA LEU A 88 -14.40 19.13 -9.95
C LEU A 88 -14.29 20.42 -10.75
N THR A 89 -14.74 21.55 -10.20
CA THR A 89 -14.77 22.84 -10.91
C THR A 89 -13.40 23.29 -11.45
N LEU A 90 -12.31 22.83 -10.83
CA LEU A 90 -10.93 23.19 -11.19
C LEU A 90 -10.27 22.21 -12.18
N LEU A 91 -10.95 21.14 -12.60
CA LEU A 91 -10.42 20.13 -13.52
C LEU A 91 -11.34 19.97 -14.73
N ASP A 92 -10.75 19.89 -15.92
CA ASP A 92 -11.49 19.71 -17.18
C ASP A 92 -11.95 18.26 -17.42
N TYR A 93 -11.71 17.37 -16.46
CA TYR A 93 -12.05 15.95 -16.52
C TYR A 93 -12.73 15.49 -15.23
N PRO A 94 -13.57 14.43 -15.29
CA PRO A 94 -14.17 13.86 -14.10
C PRO A 94 -13.13 13.06 -13.28
N CYS A 95 -13.26 13.11 -11.96
CA CYS A 95 -12.52 12.23 -11.05
C CYS A 95 -13.42 11.13 -10.50
N PRO A 96 -12.87 9.94 -10.18
CA PRO A 96 -13.64 8.90 -9.51
C PRO A 96 -14.11 9.34 -8.12
N MET A 97 -15.37 9.07 -7.79
CA MET A 97 -15.91 9.17 -6.44
C MET A 97 -16.21 7.76 -5.92
N ILE A 98 -15.48 7.35 -4.88
CA ILE A 98 -15.65 6.05 -4.24
C ILE A 98 -16.79 6.11 -3.22
N HIS A 99 -17.59 5.05 -3.19
CA HIS A 99 -18.68 4.87 -2.25
C HIS A 99 -18.53 3.54 -1.51
N PHE A 100 -18.48 3.59 -0.18
CA PHE A 100 -18.43 2.40 0.66
C PHE A 100 -18.95 2.72 2.06
N THR A 101 -19.26 1.69 2.83
CA THR A 101 -19.64 1.83 4.25
C THR A 101 -18.53 1.27 5.13
N SER A 102 -18.00 2.09 6.05
CA SER A 102 -16.99 1.62 7.00
C SER A 102 -17.63 0.70 8.05
N PRO A 103 -17.07 -0.49 8.32
CA PRO A 103 -17.57 -1.39 9.36
C PRO A 103 -17.59 -0.74 10.75
N ILE A 104 -18.51 -1.17 11.61
CA ILE A 104 -18.65 -0.61 12.97
C ILE A 104 -17.46 -0.95 13.89
N ASP A 105 -16.74 -2.03 13.58
CA ASP A 105 -15.54 -2.49 14.27
C ASP A 105 -14.24 -1.87 13.72
N MET A 106 -14.29 -1.17 12.57
CA MET A 106 -13.17 -0.46 11.99
C MET A 106 -12.91 0.87 12.74
N LYS A 107 -12.20 0.79 13.87
CA LYS A 107 -11.89 1.95 14.73
C LYS A 107 -10.47 2.50 14.59
N LYS A 108 -9.57 1.77 13.93
CA LYS A 108 -8.16 2.11 13.72
C LYS A 108 -7.71 1.56 12.36
N GLY A 109 -6.59 2.06 11.85
CA GLY A 109 -6.14 1.74 10.51
C GLY A 109 -6.81 2.63 9.48
N GLY A 110 -7.02 2.10 8.30
CA GLY A 110 -7.67 2.87 7.25
C GLY A 110 -7.63 2.16 5.93
N TYR A 111 -7.78 2.96 4.88
CA TYR A 111 -7.88 2.50 3.52
C TYR A 111 -6.83 3.19 2.67
N LYS A 112 -6.23 2.43 1.76
CA LYS A 112 -5.41 2.94 0.67
C LYS A 112 -6.16 2.71 -0.63
N CYS A 113 -6.38 3.77 -1.38
CA CYS A 113 -7.01 3.73 -2.70
C CYS A 113 -5.96 3.97 -3.78
N THR A 114 -5.79 2.98 -4.67
CA THR A 114 -4.89 3.07 -5.83
C THR A 114 -5.74 3.13 -7.09
N ILE A 115 -5.41 4.07 -7.98
CA ILE A 115 -6.17 4.35 -9.20
C ILE A 115 -5.43 3.79 -10.40
N TYR A 116 -6.18 3.21 -11.33
CA TYR A 116 -5.70 2.77 -12.63
C TYR A 116 -6.53 3.43 -13.74
N ILE A 117 -5.88 3.88 -14.80
CA ILE A 117 -6.53 4.34 -16.04
C ILE A 117 -6.11 3.38 -17.15
N ASN A 118 -7.08 2.70 -17.78
CA ASN A 118 -6.83 1.70 -18.82
C ASN A 118 -5.76 0.68 -18.40
N ASP A 119 -5.92 0.16 -17.17
CA ASP A 119 -5.04 -0.81 -16.50
C ASP A 119 -3.61 -0.29 -16.19
N LYS A 120 -3.31 0.98 -16.46
CA LYS A 120 -2.07 1.65 -16.02
C LYS A 120 -2.25 2.26 -14.63
N VAL A 121 -1.41 1.88 -13.68
CA VAL A 121 -1.42 2.39 -12.31
C VAL A 121 -0.96 3.85 -12.24
N LEU A 122 -1.62 4.65 -11.42
CA LEU A 122 -1.19 6.00 -11.06
C LEU A 122 -0.43 5.99 -9.73
N THR A 123 0.47 6.95 -9.53
CA THR A 123 1.27 7.10 -8.31
C THR A 123 0.53 7.88 -7.20
N ASN A 124 -0.70 8.33 -7.47
CA ASN A 124 -1.51 9.19 -6.62
C ASN A 124 -2.40 8.39 -5.66
N ASP A 125 -1.77 7.60 -4.79
CA ASP A 125 -2.51 6.86 -3.76
C ASP A 125 -3.26 7.82 -2.83
N THR A 126 -4.52 7.52 -2.51
CA THR A 126 -5.30 8.27 -1.51
C THR A 126 -5.46 7.46 -0.23
N PHE A 127 -5.19 8.09 0.92
CA PHE A 127 -5.27 7.45 2.24
C PHE A 127 -6.47 7.96 3.05
N ILE A 128 -7.36 7.07 3.45
CA ILE A 128 -8.56 7.38 4.23
C ILE A 128 -8.40 6.79 5.63
N SER A 129 -8.27 7.63 6.67
CA SER A 129 -8.20 7.13 8.06
C SER A 129 -9.55 6.56 8.46
N ALA A 130 -9.57 5.41 9.13
CA ALA A 130 -10.78 4.86 9.73
C ALA A 130 -11.25 5.62 10.99
N ASP A 131 -10.42 6.54 11.50
CA ASP A 131 -10.75 7.32 12.69
C ASP A 131 -12.10 8.05 12.50
N TYR A 132 -13.02 7.82 13.44
CA TYR A 132 -14.36 8.43 13.43
C TYR A 132 -15.27 8.03 12.25
N LEU A 133 -14.93 7.01 11.48
CA LEU A 133 -15.74 6.52 10.35
C LEU A 133 -16.64 5.31 10.67
N ALA A 134 -16.48 4.69 11.83
CA ALA A 134 -17.20 3.46 12.19
C ALA A 134 -18.72 3.54 11.92
N GLY A 135 -19.22 2.62 11.08
CA GLY A 135 -20.64 2.52 10.71
C GLY A 135 -21.16 3.62 9.77
N LYS A 136 -20.30 4.52 9.27
CA LYS A 136 -20.71 5.64 8.41
C LYS A 136 -20.58 5.28 6.93
N PRO A 137 -21.50 5.79 6.09
CA PRO A 137 -21.26 5.81 4.65
C PRO A 137 -20.18 6.84 4.32
N ILE A 138 -19.32 6.50 3.36
CA ILE A 138 -18.26 7.35 2.82
C ILE A 138 -18.52 7.58 1.34
N HIS A 139 -18.47 8.85 0.95
CA HIS A 139 -18.53 9.30 -0.44
C HIS A 139 -17.35 10.25 -0.64
N LEU A 140 -16.29 9.80 -1.30
CA LEU A 140 -15.05 10.57 -1.41
C LEU A 140 -14.61 10.67 -2.87
N ILE A 141 -14.41 11.89 -3.34
CA ILE A 141 -13.73 12.12 -4.62
C ILE A 141 -12.25 11.79 -4.42
N LEU A 142 -11.69 10.98 -5.31
CA LEU A 142 -10.27 10.67 -5.37
C LEU A 142 -9.66 11.52 -6.49
N PRO A 143 -9.03 12.66 -6.18
CA PRO A 143 -8.49 13.55 -7.20
C PRO A 143 -7.35 12.87 -7.95
N ILE A 144 -7.29 13.08 -9.26
CA ILE A 144 -6.20 12.60 -10.10
C ILE A 144 -5.42 13.83 -10.53
N PHE A 145 -4.11 13.83 -10.26
CA PHE A 145 -3.20 14.88 -10.70
C PHE A 145 -2.11 14.24 -11.56
N PHE A 146 -1.93 14.75 -12.78
CA PHE A 146 -0.89 14.28 -13.67
C PHE A 146 0.39 15.08 -13.40
N GLU A 147 1.51 14.39 -13.19
CA GLU A 147 2.83 15.01 -13.13
C GLU A 147 3.23 15.45 -14.55
N GLU A 148 3.59 16.72 -14.71
CA GLU A 148 3.86 17.34 -16.02
C GLU A 148 5.15 16.83 -16.71
N GLU A 149 6.02 16.12 -15.97
CA GLU A 149 7.40 15.83 -16.37
C GLU A 149 7.59 14.56 -17.21
N GLU A 150 6.58 13.68 -17.32
CA GLU A 150 6.71 12.52 -18.20
C GLU A 150 6.22 12.86 -19.62
N GLU A 151 7.12 12.75 -20.61
CA GLU A 151 6.83 13.06 -22.02
C GLU A 151 5.62 12.27 -22.56
N ASP A 152 5.35 11.09 -22.00
CA ASP A 152 4.19 10.24 -22.32
C ASP A 152 2.87 10.71 -21.67
N ARG A 153 2.92 11.70 -20.75
CA ARG A 153 1.77 12.22 -19.99
C ARG A 153 1.40 13.66 -20.28
N LYS A 154 2.11 14.35 -21.19
CA LYS A 154 1.70 15.69 -21.66
C LYS A 154 0.30 15.72 -22.30
N ASP A 155 -0.28 14.55 -22.62
CA ASP A 155 -1.63 14.40 -23.20
C ASP A 155 -2.53 13.42 -22.39
N THR A 156 -2.24 13.16 -21.10
CA THR A 156 -3.07 12.31 -20.21
C THR A 156 -4.25 13.07 -19.62
N SER A 157 -5.03 13.77 -20.45
CA SER A 157 -6.40 14.08 -20.02
C SER A 157 -7.19 12.78 -19.96
N ILE A 158 -7.96 12.57 -18.90
CA ILE A 158 -8.94 11.48 -18.84
C ILE A 158 -9.96 11.74 -19.97
N LYS A 159 -10.10 10.79 -20.89
CA LYS A 159 -10.91 10.91 -22.11
C LYS A 159 -12.17 10.04 -22.02
N GLN A 160 -13.19 10.41 -22.78
CA GLN A 160 -14.37 9.58 -22.99
C GLN A 160 -13.95 8.19 -23.49
N GLY A 161 -14.51 7.14 -22.88
CA GLY A 161 -14.17 5.74 -23.14
C GLY A 161 -13.06 5.17 -22.24
N ASP A 162 -12.35 6.00 -21.47
CA ASP A 162 -11.35 5.50 -20.53
C ASP A 162 -11.98 4.70 -19.40
N ASN A 163 -11.29 3.63 -18.98
CA ASN A 163 -11.68 2.83 -17.84
C ASN A 163 -10.88 3.25 -16.61
N ILE A 164 -11.57 3.78 -15.60
CA ILE A 164 -11.00 4.10 -14.30
C ILE A 164 -11.30 2.96 -13.33
N THR A 165 -10.26 2.34 -12.79
CA THR A 165 -10.38 1.32 -11.74
C THR A 165 -9.83 1.87 -10.44
N VAL A 166 -10.55 1.66 -9.34
CA VAL A 166 -10.08 1.95 -7.99
C VAL A 166 -9.92 0.63 -7.25
N GLU A 167 -8.69 0.31 -6.85
CA GLU A 167 -8.39 -0.71 -5.85
C GLU A 167 -8.43 -0.07 -4.46
N MET A 168 -9.13 -0.69 -3.51
CA MET A 168 -9.17 -0.26 -2.12
C MET A 168 -8.62 -1.37 -1.22
N GLN A 169 -7.51 -1.08 -0.55
CA GLN A 169 -6.85 -1.95 0.42
C GLN A 169 -7.26 -1.56 1.84
N CYS A 170 -7.61 -2.54 2.68
CA CYS A 170 -7.92 -2.33 4.10
C CYS A 170 -6.68 -2.60 4.94
N LEU A 171 -6.16 -1.56 5.58
CA LEU A 171 -4.88 -1.57 6.27
C LEU A 171 -5.09 -1.56 7.79
N ASP A 172 -4.30 -2.35 8.51
CA ASP A 172 -4.22 -2.22 9.96
C ASP A 172 -3.61 -0.87 10.39
N ALA A 173 -3.63 -0.61 11.70
CA ALA A 173 -3.21 0.66 12.28
C ALA A 173 -1.77 1.05 11.93
N ASP A 174 -0.83 0.10 11.97
CA ASP A 174 0.59 0.42 11.82
C ASP A 174 1.00 0.45 10.35
N LEU A 175 0.41 -0.40 9.52
CA LEU A 175 0.55 -0.35 8.07
C LEU A 175 -0.04 0.94 7.49
N TYR A 176 -1.23 1.36 7.95
CA TYR A 176 -1.83 2.64 7.55
C TYR A 176 -0.91 3.81 7.91
N LYS A 177 -0.42 3.86 9.16
CA LYS A 177 0.50 4.92 9.61
C LYS A 177 1.76 4.97 8.77
N PHE A 178 2.32 3.82 8.37
CA PHE A 178 3.49 3.77 7.49
C PHE A 178 3.22 4.52 6.19
N PHE A 179 2.20 4.10 5.43
CA PHE A 179 1.92 4.72 4.13
C PHE A 179 1.48 6.18 4.26
N TRP A 180 0.67 6.52 5.26
CA TRP A 180 0.27 7.89 5.53
C TRP A 180 1.47 8.78 5.89
N SER A 181 2.43 8.25 6.66
CA SER A 181 3.64 8.99 6.99
C SER A 181 4.57 9.12 5.78
N LEU A 182 4.67 8.07 4.94
CA LEU A 182 5.44 8.08 3.71
C LEU A 182 4.96 9.20 2.76
N ASP A 183 3.65 9.27 2.54
CA ASP A 183 2.99 10.31 1.75
C ASP A 183 3.34 11.73 2.25
N ARG A 184 3.30 11.95 3.56
CA ARG A 184 3.62 13.26 4.17
C ARG A 184 5.12 13.58 4.24
N THR A 185 5.96 12.56 4.21
CA THR A 185 7.42 12.71 4.22
C THR A 185 8.00 12.87 2.81
N ASN A 186 7.19 12.77 1.76
CA ASN A 186 7.67 12.97 0.39
C ASN A 186 8.42 14.31 0.29
N ASN A 187 9.70 14.27 -0.10
CA ASN A 187 10.67 15.38 -0.12
C ASN A 187 11.14 15.95 1.23
N ARG A 188 11.07 15.20 2.34
CA ARG A 188 11.61 15.59 3.66
C ARG A 188 12.73 14.64 4.10
N MET A 189 13.72 15.15 4.83
CA MET A 189 14.84 14.37 5.41
C MET A 189 14.44 13.45 6.59
N SER A 190 13.19 12.99 6.65
CA SER A 190 12.68 12.13 7.72
C SER A 190 12.20 10.80 7.16
N ASN A 191 12.51 9.72 7.85
CA ASN A 191 11.99 8.40 7.50
C ASN A 191 10.51 8.27 7.90
N PRO A 192 9.71 7.50 7.13
CA PRO A 192 8.35 7.12 7.51
C PRO A 192 8.35 6.35 8.84
N ILE A 193 7.23 6.47 9.57
CA ILE A 193 6.97 5.65 10.76
C ILE A 193 6.81 4.19 10.30
N ASN A 194 7.61 3.27 10.80
CA ASN A 194 7.54 1.86 10.42
C ASN A 194 7.16 0.94 11.58
N ASN A 195 6.77 -0.29 11.25
CA ASN A 195 6.42 -1.35 12.20
C ASN A 195 7.53 -2.42 12.38
N ILE A 196 8.76 -2.14 11.92
CA ILE A 196 9.88 -3.07 12.02
C ILE A 196 10.74 -2.74 13.24
N LYS A 197 10.74 -3.63 14.23
CA LYS A 197 11.63 -3.57 15.40
C LYS A 197 13.02 -4.05 14.98
N GLY A 198 14.07 -3.51 15.61
CA GLY A 198 15.46 -3.84 15.30
C GLY A 198 16.22 -2.79 14.46
N GLY A 199 15.54 -1.70 14.08
CA GLY A 199 16.18 -0.52 13.47
C GLY A 199 16.33 -0.57 11.94
N ALA A 200 15.64 -1.49 11.27
CA ALA A 200 15.50 -1.47 9.81
C ALA A 200 14.41 -0.47 9.38
N LEU A 201 14.52 0.01 8.14
CA LEU A 201 13.50 0.83 7.49
C LEU A 201 12.64 -0.05 6.57
N GLY A 202 11.37 0.29 6.42
CA GLY A 202 10.43 -0.44 5.58
C GLY A 202 9.11 -0.70 6.29
N TYR A 203 8.38 -1.72 5.87
CA TYR A 203 7.15 -2.16 6.54
C TYR A 203 6.95 -3.65 6.31
N PHE A 204 6.15 -4.26 7.18
CA PHE A 204 5.55 -5.56 6.95
C PHE A 204 4.03 -5.41 7.05
N GLY A 205 3.28 -6.00 6.13
CA GLY A 205 1.85 -5.75 6.05
C GLY A 205 1.07 -6.93 5.47
N ALA A 206 -0.10 -7.19 6.03
CA ALA A 206 -1.12 -8.05 5.47
C ALA A 206 -2.42 -7.24 5.33
N TYR A 207 -3.05 -7.29 4.15
CA TYR A 207 -4.27 -6.51 3.87
C TYR A 207 -5.22 -7.28 2.96
N SER A 208 -6.51 -7.04 3.15
CA SER A 208 -7.55 -7.41 2.18
C SER A 208 -7.73 -6.29 1.17
N TRP A 209 -8.18 -6.61 -0.04
CA TRP A 209 -8.44 -5.59 -1.07
C TRP A 209 -9.66 -5.95 -1.92
N THR A 210 -10.28 -4.92 -2.49
CA THR A 210 -11.35 -5.02 -3.50
C THR A 210 -11.09 -4.00 -4.60
N GLN A 211 -11.72 -4.17 -5.77
CA GLN A 211 -11.64 -3.19 -6.85
C GLN A 211 -13.00 -2.94 -7.48
N LYS A 212 -13.18 -1.75 -8.05
CA LYS A 212 -14.35 -1.41 -8.87
C LYS A 212 -13.92 -0.56 -10.05
N LYS A 213 -14.61 -0.71 -11.19
CA LYS A 213 -14.33 -0.04 -12.46
C LYS A 213 -15.52 0.82 -12.87
N VAL A 214 -15.23 1.98 -13.46
CA VAL A 214 -16.20 2.87 -14.12
C VAL A 214 -15.61 3.33 -15.45
N THR A 215 -16.46 3.49 -16.47
CA THR A 215 -16.06 4.01 -17.78
C THR A 215 -16.45 5.48 -17.88
N VAL A 216 -15.57 6.30 -18.44
CA VAL A 216 -15.84 7.71 -18.69
C VAL A 216 -16.81 7.86 -19.86
N GLU A 217 -17.95 8.49 -19.60
CA GLU A 217 -19.01 8.74 -20.58
C GLU A 217 -18.86 10.05 -21.34
#